data_AF-A0A7V8XSE7-F1
#
_entry.id   AF-A0A7V8XSE7-F1
#
_cell.length_a   1.000
_cell.length_b   1.000
_cell.length_c   1.000
_cell.angle_alpha   90.00
_cell.angle_beta   90.00
_cell.angle_gamma   90.00
#
_symmetry.space_group_name_H-M   'P 1'
#
loop_
_entity.id
_entity.type
_entity.pdbx_description
1 polymer ?
#
loop_
_entity_poly.entity_id
_entity_poly.type
_entity_poly.pdbx_seq_one_letter_code
_entity_poly.pdbx_strand_id
1 'polypeptide(L)'
;MWDRYDPRSDERDRGGSWDRSLGSRGVASEPDRDEGRDPRDVFTKDLDLPRGRERRTVRERDRVYEIDSTESRALARIGAFRVIAESDLHDLRDDSQSSRRSLKHLENEGLIRTSPLSSEDRAVTLTDRGRDLLEVNRSERDDRSHEPRQTFYAGVRKPRELTHDTKVYRAYGHADVRLRGQGGRVRRVVLDYELKRDYQRFLHERNRGRKDCDGRPDREPEEIARWAREHDLPYDDGHVRFPDARIEYEDRDGRSRHEDIEVVTAHYRGAHAGAAAKSGFTCYVVIGGMVGGRGGGGRRTAHPRFAEELIR
;
A
#
# COMPACT_ATOMS: atom_id res chain seq x y z
N MET A 1 -30.20 -81.65 -8.10
CA MET A 1 -29.90 -80.23 -8.39
C MET A 1 -30.37 -79.48 -7.16
N TRP A 2 -29.48 -79.39 -6.18
CA TRP A 2 -29.65 -78.89 -4.79
C TRP A 2 -29.92 -77.37 -4.82
N ASP A 3 -30.58 -76.65 -3.91
CA ASP A 3 -31.41 -76.84 -2.69
C ASP A 3 -31.93 -75.40 -2.40
N ARG A 4 -33.22 -75.11 -2.14
CA ARG A 4 -33.91 -75.05 -0.83
C ARG A 4 -33.03 -74.54 0.34
N TYR A 5 -33.26 -73.31 0.84
CA TYR A 5 -33.61 -73.04 2.24
C TYR A 5 -33.88 -71.56 2.57
N ASP A 6 -34.74 -71.38 3.57
CA ASP A 6 -35.33 -70.17 4.19
C ASP A 6 -34.42 -69.65 5.37
N PRO A 7 -34.82 -68.67 6.22
CA PRO A 7 -34.08 -67.46 6.56
C PRO A 7 -33.48 -67.50 7.99
N ARG A 8 -32.85 -66.39 8.42
CA ARG A 8 -32.78 -65.81 9.80
C ARG A 8 -31.38 -65.28 10.19
N SER A 9 -31.43 -64.11 10.84
CA SER A 9 -30.54 -63.51 11.86
C SER A 9 -29.17 -64.14 12.16
N ASP A 10 -28.11 -63.32 12.20
CA ASP A 10 -27.43 -63.01 13.47
C ASP A 10 -26.38 -61.90 13.35
N GLU A 11 -26.32 -61.08 14.39
CA GLU A 11 -25.24 -60.15 14.70
C GLU A 11 -23.95 -60.92 15.03
N ARG A 12 -22.79 -60.46 14.53
CA ARG A 12 -21.62 -60.05 15.36
C ARG A 12 -20.32 -59.96 14.55
N ASP A 13 -19.73 -58.78 14.71
CA ASP A 13 -18.34 -58.51 15.06
C ASP A 13 -17.16 -58.93 14.17
N ARG A 14 -16.30 -57.91 14.07
CA ARG A 14 -14.82 -57.91 14.03
C ARG A 14 -14.11 -57.99 12.69
N GLY A 15 -13.30 -56.96 12.49
CA GLY A 15 -11.90 -57.14 12.12
C GLY A 15 -11.59 -56.62 10.74
N GLY A 16 -11.03 -55.41 10.68
CA GLY A 16 -10.62 -54.80 9.43
C GLY A 16 -9.45 -55.50 8.75
N SER A 17 -9.24 -55.15 7.48
CA SER A 17 -7.93 -55.06 6.81
C SER A 17 -8.12 -55.08 5.28
N TRP A 18 -7.97 -53.90 4.67
CA TRP A 18 -7.36 -53.62 3.36
C TRP A 18 -7.75 -54.48 2.13
N ASP A 19 -8.36 -53.85 1.11
CA ASP A 19 -7.74 -53.59 -0.21
C ASP A 19 -8.80 -53.28 -1.31
N ARG A 20 -8.42 -52.37 -2.21
CA ARG A 20 -8.93 -52.10 -3.58
C ARG A 20 -10.06 -51.06 -3.80
N SER A 21 -9.58 -49.88 -4.20
CA SER A 21 -9.95 -49.12 -5.41
C SER A 21 -11.14 -49.62 -6.22
N LEU A 22 -12.08 -48.70 -6.51
CA LEU A 22 -12.45 -48.22 -7.86
C LEU A 22 -13.76 -47.43 -7.77
N GLY A 23 -13.77 -46.16 -8.20
CA GLY A 23 -15.02 -45.44 -8.40
C GLY A 23 -14.93 -43.92 -8.37
N SER A 24 -14.36 -43.34 -9.43
CA SER A 24 -14.43 -41.93 -9.75
C SER A 24 -15.84 -41.34 -9.59
N ARG A 25 -15.96 -40.29 -8.76
CA ARG A 25 -16.77 -39.12 -9.11
C ARG A 25 -15.94 -37.89 -8.76
N GLY A 26 -15.55 -37.18 -9.82
CA GLY A 26 -14.84 -35.92 -9.73
C GLY A 26 -15.67 -34.94 -8.90
N VAL A 27 -15.19 -34.70 -7.68
CA VAL A 27 -15.46 -33.44 -7.00
C VAL A 27 -14.53 -32.47 -7.70
N ALA A 28 -15.11 -31.64 -8.57
CA ALA A 28 -14.45 -30.45 -9.06
C ALA A 28 -13.84 -29.76 -7.85
N SER A 29 -12.53 -29.65 -7.81
CA SER A 29 -11.82 -28.84 -6.84
C SER A 29 -12.42 -27.44 -6.92
N GLU A 30 -13.29 -27.12 -5.97
CA GLU A 30 -13.67 -25.74 -5.73
C GLU A 30 -12.36 -24.99 -5.54
N PRO A 31 -12.08 -23.96 -6.35
CA PRO A 31 -10.83 -23.22 -6.17
C PRO A 31 -10.86 -22.69 -4.75
N ASP A 32 -9.77 -22.91 -4.01
CA ASP A 32 -9.51 -22.40 -2.67
C ASP A 32 -9.89 -20.92 -2.60
N ARG A 33 -11.15 -20.66 -2.27
CA ARG A 33 -11.69 -19.33 -2.07
C ARG A 33 -11.49 -19.03 -0.61
N ASP A 34 -10.54 -18.13 -0.37
CA ASP A 34 -10.45 -17.28 0.81
C ASP A 34 -9.61 -17.76 2.01
N GLU A 35 -8.64 -18.66 1.78
CA GLU A 35 -7.52 -18.84 2.71
C GLU A 35 -6.26 -18.16 2.16
N GLY A 36 -5.92 -16.96 2.66
CA GLY A 36 -4.53 -16.48 2.58
C GLY A 36 -4.25 -15.10 1.99
N ARG A 37 -5.22 -14.19 1.87
CA ARG A 37 -4.86 -12.77 1.64
C ARG A 37 -4.40 -12.17 2.98
N ASP A 38 -3.10 -12.25 3.27
CA ASP A 38 -2.52 -11.46 4.36
C ASP A 38 -2.98 -10.01 4.14
N PRO A 39 -3.70 -9.38 5.08
CA PRO A 39 -4.15 -8.00 4.91
C PRO A 39 -2.99 -7.02 4.64
N ARG A 40 -1.72 -7.43 4.82
CA ARG A 40 -0.50 -6.69 4.45
C ARG A 40 -0.12 -6.79 2.96
N ASP A 41 -0.90 -7.52 2.17
CA ASP A 41 -0.73 -7.72 0.74
C ASP A 41 -1.44 -6.67 -0.11
N VAL A 42 -1.85 -5.54 0.47
CA VAL A 42 -2.54 -4.45 -0.24
C VAL A 42 -1.81 -4.06 -1.53
N PHE A 43 -0.48 -4.03 -1.50
CA PHE A 43 0.33 -3.65 -2.65
C PHE A 43 0.65 -4.80 -3.60
N THR A 44 0.56 -6.06 -3.16
CA THR A 44 0.74 -7.25 -4.01
C THR A 44 -0.58 -7.78 -4.57
N LYS A 45 -1.70 -7.19 -4.15
CA LYS A 45 -3.07 -7.63 -4.42
C LYS A 45 -3.41 -7.74 -5.92
N ASP A 46 -2.73 -6.94 -6.74
CA ASP A 46 -2.89 -6.81 -8.19
C ASP A 46 -1.66 -7.33 -8.95
N LEU A 47 -0.82 -8.14 -8.29
CA LEU A 47 0.40 -8.69 -8.83
C LEU A 47 0.33 -10.21 -8.84
N ASP A 48 0.71 -10.80 -9.97
CA ASP A 48 0.99 -12.23 -10.11
C ASP A 48 2.44 -12.51 -9.68
N LEU A 49 2.70 -12.27 -8.41
CA LEU A 49 3.98 -12.55 -7.77
C LEU A 49 3.86 -13.67 -6.73
N PRO A 50 4.95 -14.39 -6.44
CA PRO A 50 4.95 -15.49 -5.48
C PRO A 50 4.39 -15.09 -4.11
N ARG A 51 3.39 -15.86 -3.63
CA ARG A 51 2.77 -15.72 -2.29
C ARG A 51 3.36 -16.68 -1.25
N GLY A 52 4.14 -17.67 -1.71
CA GLY A 52 4.74 -18.70 -0.87
C GLY A 52 6.07 -18.29 -0.23
N ARG A 53 6.56 -19.12 0.70
CA ARG A 53 7.89 -18.94 1.33
C ARG A 53 9.04 -19.39 0.43
N GLU A 54 8.77 -20.30 -0.49
CA GLU A 54 9.76 -20.76 -1.46
C GLU A 54 9.92 -19.73 -2.58
N ARG A 55 11.17 -19.49 -2.96
CA ARG A 55 11.47 -18.69 -4.15
C ARG A 55 10.94 -19.38 -5.38
N ARG A 56 10.32 -18.59 -6.24
CA ARG A 56 9.82 -19.03 -7.54
C ARG A 56 10.30 -18.10 -8.63
N THR A 57 10.41 -18.67 -9.81
CA THR A 57 10.79 -17.96 -11.02
C THR A 57 9.74 -16.93 -11.41
N VAL A 58 10.17 -15.67 -11.55
CA VAL A 58 9.37 -14.54 -12.05
C VAL A 58 10.09 -13.94 -13.26
N ARG A 59 9.35 -13.63 -14.32
CA ARG A 59 9.92 -13.11 -15.56
C ARG A 59 9.64 -11.61 -15.74
N GLU A 60 10.64 -10.89 -16.24
CA GLU A 60 10.53 -9.53 -16.78
C GLU A 60 11.15 -9.54 -18.16
N ARG A 61 10.34 -9.63 -19.22
CA ARG A 61 10.82 -9.76 -20.60
C ARG A 61 11.83 -10.92 -20.72
N ASP A 62 13.09 -10.61 -21.03
CA ASP A 62 14.18 -11.59 -21.20
C ASP A 62 14.92 -11.92 -19.89
N ARG A 63 14.49 -11.36 -18.76
CA ARG A 63 15.10 -11.56 -17.45
C ARG A 63 14.27 -12.48 -16.59
N VAL A 64 14.98 -13.25 -15.77
CA VAL A 64 14.40 -14.25 -14.88
C VAL A 64 14.96 -14.03 -13.49
N TYR A 65 14.08 -13.93 -12.51
CA TYR A 65 14.39 -13.69 -11.12
C TYR A 65 13.79 -14.79 -10.25
N GLU A 66 14.49 -15.18 -9.18
CA GLU A 66 13.95 -16.08 -8.16
C GLU A 66 13.52 -15.26 -6.95
N ILE A 67 12.21 -15.19 -6.71
CA ILE A 67 11.60 -14.27 -5.74
C ILE A 67 10.64 -15.04 -4.83
N ASP A 68 10.65 -14.75 -3.53
CA ASP A 68 9.67 -15.25 -2.56
C ASP A 68 8.60 -14.20 -2.18
N SER A 69 7.69 -14.56 -1.26
CA SER A 69 6.63 -13.64 -0.79
C SER A 69 7.12 -12.46 0.04
N THR A 70 8.20 -12.58 0.79
CA THR A 70 8.76 -11.46 1.55
C THR A 70 9.39 -10.46 0.60
N GLU A 71 10.13 -10.94 -0.40
CA GLU A 71 10.73 -10.14 -1.46
C GLU A 71 9.66 -9.48 -2.34
N SER A 72 8.59 -10.21 -2.71
CA SER A 72 7.45 -9.67 -3.46
C SER A 72 6.74 -8.54 -2.70
N ARG A 73 6.50 -8.72 -1.40
CA ARG A 73 5.89 -7.69 -0.54
C ARG A 73 6.80 -6.48 -0.37
N ALA A 74 8.12 -6.69 -0.23
CA ALA A 74 9.09 -5.61 -0.14
C ALA A 74 9.10 -4.78 -1.43
N LEU A 75 9.20 -5.41 -2.61
CA LEU A 75 9.18 -4.71 -3.90
C LEU A 75 7.91 -3.86 -4.06
N ALA A 76 6.74 -4.45 -3.81
CA ALA A 76 5.47 -3.74 -3.95
C ALA A 76 5.34 -2.55 -2.98
N ARG A 77 5.80 -2.69 -1.72
CA ARG A 77 5.81 -1.60 -0.74
C ARG A 77 6.76 -0.48 -1.16
N ILE A 78 8.01 -0.82 -1.48
CA ILE A 78 9.02 0.18 -1.91
C ILE A 78 8.51 0.92 -3.15
N GLY A 79 7.88 0.21 -4.09
CA GLY A 79 7.27 0.81 -5.26
C GLY A 79 6.10 1.75 -4.94
N ALA A 80 5.24 1.41 -3.97
CA ALA A 80 4.10 2.25 -3.62
C ALA A 80 4.50 3.57 -2.95
N PHE A 81 5.56 3.58 -2.12
CA PHE A 81 6.03 4.77 -1.39
C PHE A 81 7.23 5.47 -2.03
N ARG A 82 7.76 4.96 -3.15
CA ARG A 82 8.98 5.39 -3.84
C ARG A 82 10.28 5.19 -3.05
N VAL A 83 10.26 5.51 -1.76
CA VAL A 83 11.39 5.39 -0.84
C VAL A 83 10.91 4.99 0.54
N ILE A 84 11.60 4.04 1.16
CA ILE A 84 11.33 3.58 2.53
C ILE A 84 12.68 3.50 3.27
N ALA A 85 12.70 3.82 4.57
CA ALA A 85 13.88 3.58 5.38
C ALA A 85 14.08 2.08 5.61
N GLU A 86 15.31 1.59 5.53
CA GLU A 86 15.62 0.16 5.69
C GLU A 86 15.12 -0.36 7.04
N SER A 87 15.26 0.46 8.10
CA SER A 87 14.72 0.19 9.44
C SER A 87 13.21 -0.12 9.45
N ASP A 88 12.42 0.54 8.59
CA ASP A 88 10.95 0.39 8.56
C ASP A 88 10.50 -0.83 7.73
N LEU A 89 11.38 -1.39 6.90
CA LEU A 89 11.14 -2.65 6.20
C LEU A 89 11.32 -3.86 7.12
N HIS A 90 11.96 -3.67 8.28
CA HIS A 90 12.27 -4.74 9.21
C HIS A 90 11.13 -5.10 10.17
N ASP A 91 9.94 -4.47 10.10
CA ASP A 91 9.01 -4.49 11.23
C ASP A 91 7.79 -5.47 11.18
N LEU A 92 7.54 -6.01 12.38
CA LEU A 92 6.39 -6.67 13.02
C LEU A 92 6.03 -8.15 12.84
N ARG A 93 6.56 -8.95 11.89
CA ARG A 93 6.36 -10.43 11.91
C ARG A 93 7.47 -11.28 11.25
N ASP A 94 8.45 -10.66 10.62
CA ASP A 94 9.52 -11.37 9.92
C ASP A 94 10.79 -11.33 10.77
N ASP A 95 11.58 -12.41 10.79
CA ASP A 95 12.86 -12.39 11.49
C ASP A 95 13.74 -11.31 10.85
N SER A 96 14.25 -10.36 11.64
CA SER A 96 15.09 -9.27 11.16
C SER A 96 16.29 -9.75 10.32
N GLN A 97 16.76 -10.99 10.54
CA GLN A 97 17.79 -11.62 9.72
C GLN A 97 17.28 -12.06 8.35
N SER A 98 16.04 -12.54 8.27
CA SER A 98 15.36 -12.91 7.02
C SER A 98 15.12 -11.68 6.14
N SER A 99 14.62 -10.58 6.72
CA SER A 99 14.37 -9.33 5.98
C SER A 99 15.65 -8.74 5.39
N ARG A 100 16.76 -8.72 6.14
CA ARG A 100 18.05 -8.24 5.63
C ARG A 100 18.58 -9.09 4.48
N ARG A 101 18.45 -10.42 4.56
CA ARG A 101 18.84 -11.32 3.46
C ARG A 101 17.98 -11.08 2.22
N SER A 102 16.68 -10.88 2.39
CA SER A 102 15.74 -10.58 1.31
C SER A 102 16.12 -9.28 0.59
N LEU A 103 16.39 -8.20 1.34
CA LEU A 103 16.82 -6.93 0.75
C LEU A 103 18.17 -7.06 0.05
N LYS A 104 19.15 -7.75 0.65
CA LYS A 104 20.44 -8.00 0.01
C LYS A 104 20.31 -8.79 -1.29
N HIS A 105 19.42 -9.79 -1.32
CA HIS A 105 19.12 -10.54 -2.54
C HIS A 105 18.53 -9.64 -3.63
N LEU A 106 17.49 -8.87 -3.30
CA LEU A 106 16.87 -7.92 -4.23
C LEU A 106 17.86 -6.85 -4.75
N GLU A 107 18.81 -6.42 -3.92
CA GLU A 107 19.86 -5.49 -4.31
C GLU A 107 20.87 -6.15 -5.26
N ASN A 108 21.27 -7.40 -5.00
CA ASN A 108 22.14 -8.18 -5.90
C ASN A 108 21.50 -8.44 -7.26
N GLU A 109 20.18 -8.70 -7.29
CA GLU A 109 19.39 -8.85 -8.52
C GLU A 109 19.18 -7.50 -9.26
N GLY A 110 19.57 -6.38 -8.63
CA GLY A 110 19.44 -5.03 -9.17
C GLY A 110 18.00 -4.55 -9.26
N LEU A 111 17.08 -5.14 -8.49
CA LEU A 111 15.67 -4.75 -8.42
C LEU A 111 15.45 -3.57 -7.46
N ILE A 112 16.32 -3.44 -6.45
CA ILE A 112 16.33 -2.30 -5.54
C ILE A 112 17.71 -1.64 -5.51
N ARG A 113 17.74 -0.41 -4.99
CA ARG A 113 18.96 0.33 -4.69
C ARG A 113 18.88 0.92 -3.30
N THR A 114 19.98 0.79 -2.56
CA THR A 114 20.10 1.34 -1.22
C THR A 114 21.09 2.51 -1.19
N SER A 115 20.70 3.65 -0.62
CA SER A 115 21.55 4.84 -0.44
C SER A 115 21.61 5.29 1.02
N PRO A 116 22.68 5.97 1.47
CA PRO A 116 22.74 6.52 2.83
C PRO A 116 21.58 7.48 3.10
N LEU A 117 20.96 7.37 4.28
CA LEU A 117 19.87 8.26 4.74
C LEU A 117 20.29 9.05 5.98
N SER A 118 20.92 8.39 6.94
CA SER A 118 21.53 8.97 8.13
C SER A 118 22.79 8.17 8.49
N SER A 119 23.41 8.42 9.65
CA SER A 119 24.53 7.59 10.13
C SER A 119 24.11 6.15 10.43
N GLU A 120 22.86 5.95 10.86
CA GLU A 120 22.35 4.66 11.34
C GLU A 120 21.34 4.00 10.39
N ASP A 121 20.96 4.67 9.29
CA ASP A 121 19.86 4.19 8.44
C ASP A 121 20.13 4.46 6.95
N ARG A 122 19.47 3.65 6.11
CA ARG A 122 19.59 3.69 4.66
C ARG A 122 18.22 3.83 4.03
N ALA A 123 18.17 4.53 2.90
CA ALA A 123 16.97 4.66 2.08
C ALA A 123 16.98 3.57 1.01
N VAL A 124 15.88 2.83 0.91
CA VAL A 124 15.67 1.78 -0.09
C VAL A 124 14.69 2.29 -1.15
N THR A 125 15.04 2.11 -2.41
CA THR A 125 14.24 2.54 -3.58
C THR A 125 14.17 1.44 -4.63
N LEU A 126 13.10 1.38 -5.42
CA LEU A 126 13.06 0.51 -6.58
C LEU A 126 13.97 1.06 -7.68
N THR A 127 14.64 0.17 -8.39
CA THR A 127 15.23 0.50 -9.70
C THR A 127 14.14 0.48 -10.78
N ASP A 128 14.46 0.99 -11.97
CA ASP A 128 13.56 0.84 -13.12
C ASP A 128 13.26 -0.64 -13.42
N ARG A 129 14.24 -1.53 -13.19
CA ARG A 129 14.06 -2.99 -13.34
C ARG A 129 13.07 -3.54 -12.33
N GLY A 130 13.19 -3.13 -11.06
CA GLY A 130 12.25 -3.52 -10.01
C GLY A 130 10.83 -3.06 -10.30
N ARG A 131 10.67 -1.82 -10.79
CA ARG A 131 9.35 -1.31 -11.20
C ARG A 131 8.82 -2.05 -12.43
N ASP A 132 9.62 -2.23 -13.47
CA ASP A 132 9.21 -2.92 -14.68
C ASP A 132 8.79 -4.38 -14.38
N LEU A 133 9.47 -5.06 -13.46
CA LEU A 133 9.08 -6.37 -12.97
C LEU A 133 7.66 -6.35 -12.35
N LEU A 134 7.34 -5.35 -11.52
CA LEU A 134 5.99 -5.20 -10.95
C LEU A 134 4.94 -4.89 -12.03
N GLU A 135 5.28 -4.04 -13.00
CA GLU A 135 4.36 -3.62 -14.06
C GLU A 135 4.04 -4.76 -15.04
N VAL A 136 5.03 -5.58 -15.42
CA VAL A 136 4.84 -6.74 -16.31
C VAL A 136 4.04 -7.86 -15.62
N ASN A 137 4.20 -8.02 -14.31
CA ASN A 137 3.51 -9.06 -13.53
C ASN A 137 2.21 -8.53 -12.88
N ARG A 138 1.55 -7.52 -13.48
CA ARG A 138 0.22 -7.12 -13.03
C ARG A 138 -0.81 -8.19 -13.37
N SER A 139 -1.61 -8.60 -12.40
CA SER A 139 -2.71 -9.52 -12.63
C SER A 139 -3.72 -8.92 -13.61
N GLU A 140 -4.24 -9.76 -14.51
CA GLU A 140 -5.42 -9.42 -15.30
C GLU A 140 -6.59 -9.22 -14.33
N ARG A 141 -7.26 -8.07 -14.44
CA ARG A 141 -8.48 -7.81 -13.66
C ARG A 141 -9.69 -7.98 -14.57
N ASP A 142 -10.79 -8.45 -13.99
CA ASP A 142 -12.11 -8.29 -14.60
C ASP A 142 -12.39 -6.78 -14.69
N ASP A 143 -12.52 -6.28 -15.92
CA ASP A 143 -12.60 -4.86 -16.31
C ASP A 143 -13.79 -4.13 -15.65
N ARG A 144 -14.69 -4.88 -15.01
CA ARG A 144 -15.92 -4.39 -14.38
C ARG A 144 -15.68 -3.51 -13.15
N SER A 145 -14.57 -3.67 -12.41
CA SER A 145 -14.41 -2.96 -11.14
C SER A 145 -14.02 -1.48 -11.27
N HIS A 146 -13.53 -1.02 -12.43
CA HIS A 146 -13.07 0.37 -12.68
C HIS A 146 -12.15 0.98 -11.60
N GLU A 147 -11.63 0.17 -10.69
CA GLU A 147 -10.87 0.64 -9.54
C GLU A 147 -9.44 0.96 -9.95
N PRO A 148 -8.93 2.16 -9.58
CA PRO A 148 -7.53 2.49 -9.81
C PRO A 148 -6.59 1.47 -9.15
N ARG A 149 -5.59 1.04 -9.92
CA ARG A 149 -4.52 0.15 -9.44
C ARG A 149 -3.52 0.94 -8.59
N GLN A 150 -2.75 0.24 -7.77
CA GLN A 150 -1.58 0.84 -7.12
C GLN A 150 -0.56 1.27 -8.19
N THR A 151 -0.14 2.53 -8.11
CA THR A 151 0.99 3.06 -8.90
C THR A 151 2.31 2.66 -8.23
N PHE A 152 3.29 2.21 -9.02
CA PHE A 152 4.63 1.90 -8.54
C PHE A 152 5.66 2.88 -9.12
N TYR A 153 6.57 3.34 -8.26
CA TYR A 153 7.62 4.31 -8.58
C TYR A 153 8.99 3.66 -8.57
N ALA A 154 9.90 4.20 -9.39
CA ALA A 154 11.32 3.89 -9.37
C ALA A 154 12.14 5.15 -9.07
N GLY A 155 13.26 4.95 -8.39
CA GLY A 155 14.28 5.95 -8.14
C GLY A 155 13.89 7.08 -7.20
N VAL A 156 14.82 8.01 -7.02
CA VAL A 156 14.67 9.18 -6.16
C VAL A 156 14.43 10.40 -7.03
N ARG A 157 13.30 11.10 -6.83
CA ARG A 157 13.01 12.31 -7.60
C ARG A 157 13.86 13.50 -7.16
N LYS A 158 13.99 13.71 -5.86
CA LYS A 158 14.75 14.82 -5.27
C LYS A 158 15.55 14.30 -4.07
N PRO A 159 16.86 14.11 -4.20
CA PRO A 159 17.69 13.57 -3.10
C PRO A 159 17.56 14.34 -1.78
N ARG A 160 17.36 15.67 -1.84
CA ARG A 160 17.19 16.52 -0.65
C ARG A 160 15.91 16.26 0.15
N GLU A 161 14.91 15.61 -0.47
CA GLU A 161 13.61 15.31 0.17
C GLU A 161 13.57 13.87 0.73
N LEU A 162 14.63 13.06 0.56
CA LEU A 162 14.68 11.65 0.96
C LEU A 162 14.25 11.40 2.42
N THR A 163 14.82 12.16 3.37
CA THR A 163 14.49 12.04 4.79
C THR A 163 13.07 12.46 5.12
N HIS A 164 12.46 13.30 4.29
CA HIS A 164 11.06 13.66 4.43
C HIS A 164 10.17 12.53 3.88
N ASP A 165 10.45 12.09 2.66
CA ASP A 165 9.67 11.07 1.97
C ASP A 165 9.58 9.75 2.75
N THR A 166 10.67 9.33 3.41
CA THR A 166 10.68 8.08 4.20
C THR A 166 9.68 8.09 5.35
N LYS A 167 9.35 9.28 5.88
CA LYS A 167 8.40 9.44 6.99
C LYS A 167 6.95 9.19 6.56
N VAL A 168 6.65 9.31 5.27
CA VAL A 168 5.31 9.03 4.73
C VAL A 168 4.94 7.57 4.98
N TYR A 169 5.87 6.63 4.77
CA TYR A 169 5.64 5.22 5.06
C TYR A 169 5.37 4.96 6.54
N ARG A 170 6.10 5.63 7.45
CA ARG A 170 5.83 5.52 8.90
C ARG A 170 4.44 6.04 9.26
N ALA A 171 4.08 7.23 8.77
CA ALA A 171 2.75 7.80 8.98
C ALA A 171 1.66 6.86 8.46
N TYR A 172 1.85 6.28 7.27
CA TYR A 172 0.99 5.24 6.74
C TYR A 172 0.88 4.04 7.67
N GLY A 173 1.99 3.51 8.20
CA GLY A 173 1.95 2.37 9.11
C GLY A 173 1.07 2.61 10.34
N HIS A 174 1.14 3.81 10.92
CA HIS A 174 0.25 4.20 12.02
C HIS A 174 -1.21 4.35 11.58
N ALA A 175 -1.46 4.95 10.42
CA ALA A 175 -2.80 5.07 9.85
C ALA A 175 -3.43 3.69 9.55
N ASP A 176 -2.67 2.79 8.93
CA ASP A 176 -3.09 1.45 8.55
C ASP A 176 -3.49 0.62 9.79
N VAL A 177 -2.70 0.65 10.86
CA VAL A 177 -3.06 -0.01 12.13
C VAL A 177 -4.38 0.54 12.68
N ARG A 178 -4.57 1.87 12.68
CA ARG A 178 -5.80 2.50 13.17
C ARG A 178 -7.00 2.15 12.30
N LEU A 179 -6.89 2.30 10.98
CA LEU A 179 -7.96 2.01 10.02
C LEU A 179 -8.41 0.56 10.12
N ARG A 180 -7.46 -0.39 10.21
CA ARG A 180 -7.77 -1.81 10.42
C ARG A 180 -8.45 -2.08 11.75
N GLY A 181 -7.99 -1.43 12.83
CA GLY A 181 -8.64 -1.52 14.13
C GLY A 181 -10.10 -1.03 14.11
N GLN A 182 -10.46 -0.20 13.14
CA GLN A 182 -11.83 0.29 12.92
C GLN A 182 -12.63 -0.56 11.91
N GLY A 183 -12.06 -1.66 11.41
CA GLY A 183 -12.67 -2.53 10.39
C GLY A 183 -12.44 -2.07 8.96
N GLY A 184 -11.59 -1.07 8.74
CA GLY A 184 -11.25 -0.57 7.41
C GLY A 184 -10.23 -1.43 6.67
N ARG A 185 -10.31 -1.42 5.34
CA ARG A 185 -9.41 -2.14 4.43
C ARG A 185 -8.76 -1.18 3.45
N VAL A 186 -7.45 -1.00 3.54
CA VAL A 186 -6.71 -0.16 2.60
C VAL A 186 -6.78 -0.75 1.20
N ARG A 187 -7.08 0.09 0.21
CA ARG A 187 -7.15 -0.25 -1.21
C ARG A 187 -5.86 0.12 -1.92
N ARG A 188 -5.38 1.35 -1.74
CA ARG A 188 -4.13 1.84 -2.33
C ARG A 188 -3.63 3.09 -1.59
N VAL A 189 -2.40 3.47 -1.89
CA VAL A 189 -1.82 4.74 -1.46
C VAL A 189 -1.52 5.59 -2.69
N VAL A 190 -1.91 6.85 -2.63
CA VAL A 190 -1.72 7.87 -3.67
C VAL A 190 -0.74 8.90 -3.14
N LEU A 191 0.41 9.07 -3.80
CA LEU A 191 1.37 10.08 -3.35
C LEU A 191 1.00 11.47 -3.88
N ASP A 192 1.51 12.52 -3.22
CA ASP A 192 1.38 13.93 -3.63
C ASP A 192 1.65 14.13 -5.12
N TYR A 193 2.59 13.37 -5.66
CA TYR A 193 3.00 13.39 -7.06
C TYR A 193 1.86 13.06 -8.01
N GLU A 194 1.02 12.08 -7.69
CA GLU A 194 -0.13 11.70 -8.53
C GLU A 194 -1.16 12.80 -8.52
N LEU A 195 -1.48 13.32 -7.34
CA LEU A 195 -2.45 14.41 -7.17
C LEU A 195 -2.00 15.66 -7.91
N LYS A 196 -0.72 16.04 -7.77
CA LYS A 196 -0.11 17.16 -8.49
C LYS A 196 -0.07 16.90 -9.99
N ARG A 197 0.24 15.68 -10.45
CA ARG A 197 0.22 15.33 -11.88
C ARG A 197 -1.19 15.48 -12.47
N ASP A 198 -2.20 14.99 -11.77
CA ASP A 198 -3.59 15.05 -12.20
C ASP A 198 -4.10 16.49 -12.22
N TYR A 199 -3.71 17.31 -11.23
CA TYR A 199 -3.95 18.75 -11.21
C TYR A 199 -3.28 19.47 -12.39
N GLN A 200 -2.00 19.21 -12.65
CA GLN A 200 -1.28 19.80 -13.78
C GLN A 200 -1.91 19.40 -15.13
N ARG A 201 -2.37 18.16 -15.25
CA ARG A 201 -3.11 17.70 -16.42
C ARG A 201 -4.42 18.47 -16.60
N PHE A 202 -5.18 18.68 -15.54
CA PHE A 202 -6.41 19.49 -15.56
C PHE A 202 -6.12 20.93 -16.01
N LEU A 203 -5.07 21.54 -15.46
CA LEU A 203 -4.64 22.90 -15.82
C LEU A 203 -4.32 23.03 -17.31
N HIS A 204 -3.66 22.03 -17.91
CA HIS A 204 -3.21 22.07 -19.30
C HIS A 204 -4.16 21.42 -20.31
N GLU A 205 -5.24 20.78 -19.88
CA GLU A 205 -6.16 20.07 -20.76
C GLU A 205 -6.73 20.96 -21.88
N ARG A 206 -7.08 22.21 -21.55
CA ARG A 206 -7.60 23.20 -22.50
C ARG A 206 -6.56 23.72 -23.51
N ASN A 207 -5.28 23.56 -23.19
CA ASN A 207 -4.17 24.02 -24.02
C ASN A 207 -3.70 22.96 -25.03
N ARG A 208 -4.25 21.74 -24.98
CA ARG A 208 -3.90 20.68 -25.94
C ARG A 208 -4.40 21.02 -27.34
N GLY A 209 -3.48 21.06 -28.30
CA GLY A 209 -3.79 21.25 -29.73
C GLY A 209 -3.88 22.70 -30.20
N ARG A 210 -3.59 23.70 -29.34
CA ARG A 210 -3.53 25.11 -29.75
C ARG A 210 -2.07 25.53 -29.99
N LYS A 211 -1.78 26.02 -31.20
CA LYS A 211 -0.45 26.52 -31.59
C LYS A 211 -0.05 27.83 -30.89
N ASP A 212 -1.03 28.58 -30.39
CA ASP A 212 -0.84 29.94 -29.86
C ASP A 212 -0.99 30.02 -28.33
N CYS A 213 -0.88 28.90 -27.61
CA CYS A 213 -0.89 28.94 -26.14
C CYS A 213 0.46 29.44 -25.63
N ASP A 214 0.44 30.46 -24.78
CA ASP A 214 1.60 31.07 -24.08
C ASP A 214 2.22 30.15 -23.01
N GLY A 215 1.68 28.93 -22.86
CA GLY A 215 2.08 27.94 -21.87
C GLY A 215 1.45 28.15 -20.49
N ARG A 216 0.67 29.22 -20.28
CA ARG A 216 0.00 29.48 -19.00
C ARG A 216 -1.33 28.73 -18.94
N PRO A 217 -1.69 28.16 -17.78
CA PRO A 217 -3.02 27.59 -17.59
C PRO A 217 -4.11 28.67 -17.69
N ASP A 218 -5.02 28.54 -18.64
CA ASP A 218 -6.21 29.42 -18.79
C ASP A 218 -7.40 28.89 -17.97
N ARG A 219 -7.16 28.55 -16.70
CA ARG A 219 -8.20 28.08 -15.77
C ARG A 219 -8.59 29.20 -14.84
N GLU A 220 -9.88 29.48 -14.77
CA GLU A 220 -10.43 30.46 -13.84
C GLU A 220 -10.34 29.93 -12.39
N PRO A 221 -10.20 30.81 -11.39
CA PRO A 221 -10.19 30.41 -9.97
C PRO A 221 -11.38 29.54 -9.57
N GLU A 222 -12.56 29.78 -10.14
CA GLU A 222 -13.77 28.98 -9.90
C GLU A 222 -13.67 27.55 -10.43
N GLU A 223 -12.99 27.35 -11.57
CA GLU A 223 -12.73 26.02 -12.12
C GLU A 223 -11.75 25.26 -11.23
N ILE A 224 -10.71 25.94 -10.76
CA ILE A 224 -9.71 25.36 -9.84
C ILE A 224 -10.38 24.97 -8.51
N ALA A 225 -11.21 25.85 -7.95
CA ALA A 225 -11.95 25.58 -6.71
C ALA A 225 -12.92 24.41 -6.86
N ARG A 226 -13.57 24.28 -8.03
CA ARG A 226 -14.44 23.14 -8.35
C ARG A 226 -13.66 21.85 -8.46
N TRP A 227 -12.55 21.85 -9.19
CA TRP A 227 -11.66 20.70 -9.31
C TRP A 227 -11.16 20.22 -7.94
N ALA A 228 -10.73 21.16 -7.09
CA ALA A 228 -10.28 20.86 -5.74
C ALA A 228 -11.39 20.20 -4.91
N ARG A 229 -12.61 20.72 -4.98
CA ARG A 229 -13.78 20.14 -4.30
C ARG A 229 -14.11 18.74 -4.80
N GLU A 230 -14.09 18.51 -6.11
CA GLU A 230 -14.33 17.18 -6.71
C GLU A 230 -13.26 16.15 -6.32
N HIS A 231 -12.06 16.61 -5.96
CA HIS A 231 -10.97 15.77 -5.50
C HIS A 231 -10.84 15.77 -3.97
N ASP A 232 -11.80 16.34 -3.23
CA ASP A 232 -11.75 16.48 -1.77
C ASP A 232 -10.42 17.08 -1.29
N LEU A 233 -9.95 18.13 -1.96
CA LEU A 233 -8.73 18.87 -1.62
C LEU A 233 -9.06 20.30 -1.17
N PRO A 234 -8.36 20.83 -0.14
CA PRO A 234 -8.53 22.21 0.29
C PRO A 234 -8.09 23.20 -0.79
N TYR A 235 -8.83 24.30 -0.90
CA TYR A 235 -8.50 25.43 -1.77
C TYR A 235 -8.52 26.72 -0.95
N ASP A 236 -7.33 27.22 -0.62
CA ASP A 236 -7.12 28.37 0.25
C ASP A 236 -6.21 29.38 -0.45
N ASP A 237 -6.49 30.68 -0.29
CA ASP A 237 -5.70 31.79 -0.85
C ASP A 237 -5.37 31.63 -2.35
N GLY A 238 -6.33 31.11 -3.13
CA GLY A 238 -6.16 30.90 -4.56
C GLY A 238 -5.39 29.64 -4.96
N HIS A 239 -5.00 28.79 -4.01
CA HIS A 239 -4.13 27.63 -4.24
C HIS A 239 -4.74 26.33 -3.71
N VAL A 240 -4.60 25.26 -4.49
CA VAL A 240 -4.93 23.90 -4.04
C VAL A 240 -3.83 23.39 -3.11
N ARG A 241 -4.22 22.85 -1.96
CA ARG A 241 -3.32 22.18 -1.01
C ARG A 241 -3.28 20.68 -1.32
N PHE A 242 -2.09 20.09 -1.28
CA PHE A 242 -1.88 18.66 -1.53
C PHE A 242 -1.28 18.00 -0.29
N PRO A 243 -1.81 16.86 0.18
CA PRO A 243 -1.17 16.09 1.23
C PRO A 243 0.07 15.38 0.69
N ASP A 244 0.94 14.90 1.59
CA ASP A 244 2.09 14.06 1.22
C ASP A 244 1.66 12.71 0.65
N ALA A 245 0.59 12.13 1.21
CA ALA A 245 -0.05 10.93 0.69
C ALA A 245 -1.54 10.89 1.03
N ARG A 246 -2.31 10.17 0.21
CA ARG A 246 -3.71 9.85 0.45
C ARG A 246 -3.86 8.34 0.51
N ILE A 247 -4.42 7.82 1.60
CA ILE A 247 -4.81 6.43 1.74
C ILE A 247 -6.25 6.30 1.25
N GLU A 248 -6.46 5.53 0.20
CA GLU A 248 -7.81 5.12 -0.20
C GLU A 248 -8.15 3.80 0.47
N TYR A 249 -9.27 3.74 1.19
CA TYR A 249 -9.68 2.57 1.95
C TYR A 249 -11.19 2.35 1.86
N GLU A 250 -11.61 1.14 2.13
CA GLU A 250 -13.01 0.78 2.37
C GLU A 250 -13.25 0.78 3.88
N ASP A 251 -14.30 1.45 4.35
CA ASP A 251 -14.68 1.40 5.76
C ASP A 251 -15.39 0.07 6.11
N ARG A 252 -15.75 -0.11 7.39
CA ARG A 252 -16.44 -1.32 7.86
C ARG A 252 -17.79 -1.57 7.17
N ASP A 253 -18.40 -0.53 6.60
CA ASP A 253 -19.70 -0.60 5.93
C ASP A 253 -19.53 -0.84 4.42
N GLY A 254 -18.32 -1.10 3.93
CA GLY A 254 -18.04 -1.30 2.52
C GLY A 254 -17.96 0.01 1.73
N ARG A 255 -17.92 1.18 2.38
CA ARG A 255 -17.95 2.46 1.67
C ARG A 255 -16.53 2.92 1.38
N SER A 256 -16.32 3.41 0.16
CA SER A 256 -15.05 4.03 -0.21
C SER A 256 -14.85 5.34 0.57
N ARG A 257 -13.67 5.47 1.16
CA ARG A 257 -13.19 6.61 1.93
C ARG A 257 -11.75 6.88 1.56
N HIS A 258 -11.29 8.07 1.94
CA HIS A 258 -9.88 8.37 1.90
C HIS A 258 -9.44 9.05 3.20
N GLU A 259 -8.15 9.00 3.47
CA GLU A 259 -7.51 9.76 4.53
C GLU A 259 -6.23 10.41 3.99
N ASP A 260 -6.13 11.73 4.17
CA ASP A 260 -4.99 12.52 3.73
C ASP A 260 -3.96 12.65 4.85
N ILE A 261 -2.74 12.22 4.56
CA ILE A 261 -1.58 12.23 5.45
C ILE A 261 -0.72 13.45 5.16
N GLU A 262 -0.44 14.22 6.20
CA GLU A 262 0.59 15.25 6.21
C GLU A 262 1.67 14.88 7.23
N VAL A 263 2.93 14.80 6.80
CA VAL A 263 4.07 14.57 7.69
C VAL A 263 4.60 15.89 8.20
N VAL A 264 4.52 16.10 9.51
CA VAL A 264 5.08 17.30 10.15
C VAL A 264 6.33 16.91 10.94
N THR A 265 7.45 17.57 10.67
CA THR A 265 8.70 17.32 11.40
C THR A 265 8.83 18.26 12.60
N ALA A 266 9.38 17.78 13.73
CA ALA A 266 9.51 18.57 14.97
C ALA A 266 10.24 19.91 14.82
N HIS A 267 11.03 20.09 13.76
CA HIS A 267 11.73 21.34 13.46
C HIS A 267 10.83 22.42 12.83
N TYR A 268 9.55 22.11 12.55
CA TYR A 268 8.51 23.08 12.22
C TYR A 268 8.11 23.89 13.48
N ARG A 269 8.98 24.79 13.93
CA ARG A 269 8.59 25.86 14.86
C ARG A 269 8.19 27.09 14.05
N GLY A 270 6.91 27.43 14.03
CA GLY A 270 6.39 28.67 13.43
C GLY A 270 5.07 28.52 12.68
N ALA A 271 4.64 29.62 12.03
CA ALA A 271 3.35 29.85 11.37
C ALA A 271 2.82 28.72 10.44
N HIS A 272 3.67 27.79 10.01
CA HIS A 272 3.30 26.66 9.17
C HIS A 272 2.62 25.48 9.90
N ALA A 273 2.79 25.33 11.22
CA ALA A 273 1.98 24.39 12.00
C ALA A 273 0.47 24.77 11.96
N GLY A 274 0.19 26.08 11.85
CA GLY A 274 -1.16 26.60 11.65
C GLY A 274 -1.72 26.35 10.25
N ALA A 275 -0.88 26.18 9.23
CA ALA A 275 -1.32 25.88 7.86
C ALA A 275 -1.66 24.39 7.68
N ALA A 276 -0.90 23.48 8.28
CA ALA A 276 -1.20 22.04 8.29
C ALA A 276 -2.47 21.72 9.10
N ALA A 277 -2.70 22.44 10.21
CA ALA A 277 -3.94 22.31 10.99
C ALA A 277 -5.18 22.92 10.29
N LYS A 278 -4.99 23.84 9.33
CA LYS A 278 -6.07 24.49 8.57
C LYS A 278 -6.54 23.67 7.37
N SER A 279 -5.66 22.84 6.77
CA SER A 279 -6.00 22.05 5.58
C SER A 279 -6.92 20.85 5.87
N GLY A 280 -7.17 20.50 7.14
CA GLY A 280 -7.99 19.35 7.50
C GLY A 280 -7.32 17.98 7.26
N PHE A 281 -6.04 17.96 6.87
CA PHE A 281 -5.27 16.72 6.73
C PHE A 281 -4.93 16.11 8.08
N THR A 282 -4.81 14.78 8.12
CA THR A 282 -4.37 14.06 9.32
C THR A 282 -2.88 14.27 9.48
N CYS A 283 -2.50 15.05 10.49
CA CYS A 283 -1.12 15.38 10.77
C CYS A 283 -0.44 14.28 11.60
N TYR A 284 0.69 13.80 11.08
CA TYR A 284 1.57 12.85 11.75
C TYR A 284 2.87 13.56 12.12
N VAL A 285 3.08 13.77 13.42
CA VAL A 285 4.28 14.45 13.92
C VAL A 285 5.38 13.42 14.13
N VAL A 286 6.52 13.61 13.46
CA VAL A 286 7.70 12.73 13.61
C VAL A 286 8.75 13.42 14.48
N ILE A 287 8.98 12.88 15.69
CA ILE A 287 10.01 13.33 16.64
C ILE A 287 11.02 12.20 16.82
N GLY A 288 12.28 12.42 16.46
CA GLY A 288 13.38 11.50 16.81
C GLY A 288 13.17 10.03 16.42
N GLY A 289 12.38 9.75 15.39
CA GLY A 289 12.05 8.37 14.95
C GLY A 289 10.67 7.86 15.39
N MET A 290 10.01 8.48 16.36
CA MET A 290 8.64 8.15 16.77
C MET A 290 7.60 9.03 16.06
N VAL A 291 6.47 8.44 15.67
CA VAL A 291 5.35 9.17 15.05
C VAL A 291 4.15 9.21 15.99
N GLY A 292 3.67 10.42 16.31
CA GLY A 292 2.43 10.64 17.07
C GLY A 292 1.38 11.35 16.21
N GLY A 293 0.13 10.86 16.22
CA GLY A 293 -0.97 11.46 15.46
C GLY A 293 -1.77 12.46 16.30
N ARG A 294 -2.19 13.59 15.69
CA ARG A 294 -3.19 14.50 16.26
C ARG A 294 -4.38 14.56 15.31
N GLY A 295 -5.48 13.90 15.68
CA GLY A 295 -6.72 13.92 14.91
C GLY A 295 -7.42 15.28 15.00
N GLY A 296 -7.71 15.89 13.86
CA GLY A 296 -8.57 17.06 13.75
C GLY A 296 -10.02 16.62 13.47
N GLY A 297 -10.94 16.87 14.40
CA GLY A 297 -12.36 16.59 14.19
C GLY A 297 -13.19 16.94 15.43
N GLY A 298 -14.12 17.89 15.27
CA GLY A 298 -14.90 18.47 16.35
C GLY A 298 -16.03 17.61 16.93
N ARG A 299 -16.40 18.00 18.16
CA ARG A 299 -17.57 17.67 19.01
C ARG A 299 -17.55 16.36 19.84
N ARG A 300 -17.31 16.61 21.14
CA ARG A 300 -17.78 15.92 22.37
C ARG A 300 -17.26 14.50 22.64
N THR A 301 -16.14 14.43 23.36
CA THR A 301 -16.09 14.13 24.81
C THR A 301 -14.69 14.46 25.33
N ALA A 302 -14.60 15.17 26.44
CA ALA A 302 -13.36 15.57 27.07
C ALA A 302 -12.66 14.36 27.71
N HIS A 303 -11.36 14.23 27.49
CA HIS A 303 -10.43 13.84 28.54
C HIS A 303 -9.09 14.59 28.34
N PRO A 304 -8.70 15.47 29.28
CA PRO A 304 -7.48 16.24 29.22
C PRO A 304 -6.36 15.44 29.89
N ARG A 305 -5.24 15.26 29.18
CA ARG A 305 -3.89 15.05 29.73
C ARG A 305 -2.97 14.86 28.53
N PHE A 306 -2.04 15.79 28.35
CA PHE A 306 -0.86 15.81 27.46
C PHE A 306 -0.54 17.23 26.94
N ALA A 307 -1.24 18.26 27.40
CA ALA A 307 -1.03 19.65 26.97
C ALA A 307 -0.02 20.47 27.82
N GLU A 308 0.76 19.88 28.74
CA GLU A 308 1.60 20.69 29.65
C GLU A 308 3.11 20.38 29.71
N GLU A 309 3.68 19.44 28.97
CA GLU A 309 5.09 19.08 29.20
C GLU A 309 6.04 19.36 28.02
N LEU A 310 5.92 20.54 27.39
CA LEU A 310 6.96 21.04 26.47
C LEU A 310 7.15 22.57 26.51
N ILE A 311 6.88 23.18 27.67
CA ILE A 311 7.38 24.53 28.00
C ILE A 311 8.11 24.46 29.34
N ARG A 312 9.31 23.89 29.32
CA ARG A 312 10.42 24.36 30.13
C ARG A 312 11.74 24.00 29.48
#